data_AF-A0A7X6ZN80-F1
#
_entry.id   AF-A0A7X6ZN80-F1
#
_cell.length_a   1.000
_cell.length_b   1.000
_cell.length_c   1.000
_cell.angle_alpha   90.00
_cell.angle_beta   90.00
_cell.angle_gamma   90.00
#
_symmetry.space_group_name_H-M   'P 1'
#
loop_
_entity.id
_entity.type
_entity.pdbx_description
1 polymer ?
#
loop_
_entity_poly.entity_id
_entity_poly.type
_entity_poly.pdbx_seq_one_letter_code
_entity_poly.pdbx_strand_id
1 'polypeptide(L)'
;MATSTAEYSVLADRNTSTSSILSTLNPQDIESVTVLKDAAAASLYGSRAANGVVIITTKNGSQGIGRLNVNAQLGVSMVPKYFELMNSAEYYQTVFTSYFNTRQKAGYAASDAAIWANQQTQGLITFNPYSVDNPYDASGKLVSGARIIVDTDWQKEVLKPGLTQDYNVSYSGGNDRVLYFFSGGYFDQEGTSPTARYTRYSGKVNVDANVKPWLKAGMNAMYSFSIQNTEVAGGAGASPLYNSLYFPSGVPIYMTDRNGNYILDKAGEKQFNWLNPVSKDFNPLAIPYMDTHKTKNYRLLASLYTEIKFMEGLTLKTVFSPDYINLYEILFWNKLHGNGPAYGGRSERHQAHDLMYTSTTTLNFNRTFGDVHNVQAMAGYEFWHSTREYALAQGTNFAFDLQTLEDKLLYTDKPDFRMTWTDISFSPDEKSVILSVLKEADRTYTNAACIDLEKGTLQVITDPSKEGSLDGTYVLFPWYDENTAYFVSDQTGYPNVYSYN
;
A
#
# COMPACT_ATOMS: atom_id res chain seq x y z
N MET A 1 -5.97 -19.45 -2.76
CA MET A 1 -5.10 -18.71 -1.82
C MET A 1 -5.79 -17.41 -1.49
N ALA A 2 -6.13 -17.17 -0.23
CA ALA A 2 -6.70 -15.91 0.24
C ALA A 2 -5.60 -15.14 0.98
N THR A 3 -5.05 -14.09 0.36
CA THR A 3 -4.18 -13.12 1.03
C THR A 3 -5.04 -12.01 1.60
N SER A 4 -4.80 -11.60 2.83
CA SER A 4 -5.50 -10.44 3.43
C SER A 4 -5.07 -9.14 2.75
N THR A 5 -6.01 -8.22 2.52
CA THR A 5 -5.72 -6.87 2.01
C THR A 5 -5.48 -5.86 3.13
N ALA A 6 -5.16 -6.31 4.35
CA ALA A 6 -4.86 -5.42 5.46
C ALA A 6 -3.61 -4.56 5.20
N GLU A 7 -3.46 -3.47 5.94
CA GLU A 7 -2.25 -2.65 5.92
C GLU A 7 -1.30 -3.13 7.03
N TYR A 8 -0.10 -3.56 6.62
CA TYR A 8 0.88 -4.20 7.52
C TYR A 8 2.01 -3.26 7.97
N SER A 9 2.10 -2.10 7.31
CA SER A 9 3.03 -1.00 7.55
C SER A 9 2.46 -0.06 8.63
N VAL A 10 3.26 0.28 9.65
CA VAL A 10 2.81 1.13 10.78
C VAL A 10 2.93 2.62 10.44
N LEU A 11 3.64 2.94 9.36
CA LEU A 11 3.55 4.23 8.67
C LEU A 11 2.12 4.60 8.25
N ALA A 12 1.26 3.62 7.94
CA ALA A 12 -0.12 3.84 7.49
C ALA A 12 -1.00 4.55 8.55
N ASP A 13 -0.95 4.08 9.80
CA ASP A 13 -1.72 4.63 10.93
C ASP A 13 -1.34 6.08 11.32
N ARG A 14 -0.30 6.66 10.70
CA ARG A 14 0.31 7.94 11.11
C ARG A 14 0.35 9.02 10.02
N ASN A 15 -0.60 9.00 9.08
CA ASN A 15 -0.73 9.97 7.98
C ASN A 15 0.48 9.97 7.01
N THR A 16 0.98 8.80 6.62
CA THR A 16 1.98 8.69 5.54
C THR A 16 1.57 7.63 4.51
N SER A 17 2.03 7.80 3.27
CA SER A 17 1.60 6.98 2.13
C SER A 17 1.97 5.49 2.32
N THR A 18 1.02 4.58 2.11
CA THR A 18 1.10 3.22 2.66
C THR A 18 1.83 2.22 1.77
N SER A 19 2.32 1.12 2.36
CA SER A 19 2.90 -0.03 1.65
C SER A 19 1.89 -1.18 1.57
N SER A 20 1.04 -1.19 0.54
CA SER A 20 0.16 -2.34 0.27
C SER A 20 0.96 -3.58 -0.12
N ILE A 21 0.64 -4.73 0.49
CA ILE A 21 1.28 -6.03 0.17
C ILE A 21 1.04 -6.46 -1.29
N LEU A 22 -0.08 -6.06 -1.90
CA LEU A 22 -0.34 -6.36 -3.31
C LEU A 22 0.66 -5.67 -4.25
N SER A 23 1.29 -4.56 -3.84
CA SER A 23 2.36 -3.92 -4.62
C SER A 23 3.58 -4.82 -4.84
N THR A 24 3.81 -5.82 -3.98
CA THR A 24 4.97 -6.72 -4.11
C THR A 24 4.80 -7.75 -5.24
N LEU A 25 3.58 -7.95 -5.76
CA LEU A 25 3.30 -8.90 -6.83
C LEU A 25 3.62 -8.30 -8.21
N ASN A 26 4.33 -9.06 -9.04
CA ASN A 26 4.65 -8.65 -10.41
C ASN A 26 3.45 -8.80 -11.35
N PRO A 27 2.92 -7.73 -11.97
CA PRO A 27 1.82 -7.85 -12.93
C PRO A 27 2.17 -8.70 -14.16
N GLN A 28 3.45 -8.75 -14.56
CA GLN A 28 3.88 -9.55 -15.71
C GLN A 28 3.80 -11.07 -15.46
N ASP A 29 3.66 -11.50 -14.21
CA ASP A 29 3.50 -12.90 -13.83
C ASP A 29 2.03 -13.35 -13.71
N ILE A 30 1.08 -12.42 -13.79
CA ILE A 30 -0.36 -12.71 -13.77
C ILE A 30 -0.80 -13.27 -15.14
N GLU A 31 -1.64 -14.30 -15.10
CA GLU A 31 -2.28 -14.95 -16.24
C GLU A 31 -3.75 -14.53 -16.37
N SER A 32 -4.48 -14.48 -15.26
CA SER A 32 -5.87 -13.99 -15.21
C SER A 32 -6.24 -13.46 -13.83
N VAL A 33 -7.29 -12.63 -13.78
CA VAL A 33 -7.93 -12.17 -12.55
C VAL A 33 -9.44 -12.40 -12.68
N THR A 34 -10.00 -13.24 -11.81
CA THR A 34 -11.42 -13.57 -11.76
C THR A 34 -12.04 -12.96 -10.51
N VAL A 35 -13.19 -12.28 -10.64
CA VAL A 35 -13.89 -11.65 -9.52
C VAL A 35 -15.22 -12.35 -9.29
N LEU A 36 -15.32 -13.11 -8.20
CA LEU A 36 -16.55 -13.76 -7.76
C LEU A 36 -17.33 -12.76 -6.89
N LYS A 37 -18.46 -12.28 -7.42
CA LYS A 37 -19.34 -11.30 -6.76
C LYS A 37 -20.50 -11.97 -6.04
N ASP A 38 -20.94 -13.11 -6.56
CA ASP A 38 -22.17 -13.77 -6.13
C ASP A 38 -21.89 -14.76 -5.00
N ALA A 39 -22.76 -14.78 -3.99
CA ALA A 39 -22.60 -15.60 -2.80
C ALA A 39 -22.45 -17.10 -3.12
N ALA A 40 -23.08 -17.57 -4.20
CA ALA A 40 -23.00 -18.95 -4.68
C ALA A 40 -21.60 -19.38 -5.16
N ALA A 41 -20.80 -18.45 -5.69
CA ALA A 41 -19.43 -18.72 -6.11
C ALA A 41 -18.42 -18.38 -5.00
N ALA A 42 -18.74 -17.41 -4.16
CA ALA A 42 -17.91 -16.97 -3.04
C ALA A 42 -17.94 -17.93 -1.84
N SER A 43 -19.07 -18.61 -1.58
CA SER A 43 -19.31 -19.54 -0.45
C SER A 43 -18.20 -20.57 -0.23
N LEU A 44 -17.62 -21.10 -1.31
CA LEU A 44 -16.56 -22.10 -1.31
C LEU A 44 -15.27 -21.61 -0.62
N TYR A 45 -15.12 -20.29 -0.42
CA TYR A 45 -13.97 -19.64 0.22
C TYR A 45 -14.27 -19.19 1.67
N GLY A 46 -15.35 -19.69 2.28
CA GLY A 46 -15.68 -19.51 3.70
C GLY A 46 -16.32 -18.16 4.05
N SER A 47 -16.51 -17.90 5.35
CA SER A 47 -17.18 -16.70 5.88
C SER A 47 -16.50 -15.39 5.50
N ARG A 48 -15.17 -15.43 5.33
CA ARG A 48 -14.34 -14.29 4.87
C ARG A 48 -14.67 -13.85 3.44
N ALA A 49 -15.35 -14.69 2.66
CA ALA A 49 -15.77 -14.41 1.29
C ALA A 49 -17.08 -13.59 1.18
N ALA A 50 -17.68 -13.16 2.30
CA ALA A 50 -18.93 -12.39 2.32
C ALA A 50 -18.89 -11.06 1.52
N ASN A 51 -17.69 -10.51 1.27
CA ASN A 51 -17.48 -9.31 0.44
C ASN A 51 -17.13 -9.64 -1.03
N GLY A 52 -17.28 -10.90 -1.45
CA GLY A 52 -16.77 -11.42 -2.72
C GLY A 52 -15.33 -11.90 -2.65
N VAL A 53 -14.84 -12.50 -3.74
CA VAL A 53 -13.48 -13.08 -3.84
C VAL A 53 -12.79 -12.64 -5.13
N VAL A 54 -11.52 -12.23 -5.03
CA VAL A 54 -10.66 -11.99 -6.20
C VAL A 54 -9.63 -13.12 -6.31
N ILE A 55 -9.75 -13.92 -7.36
CA ILE A 55 -8.83 -15.02 -7.67
C ILE A 55 -7.82 -14.52 -8.69
N ILE A 56 -6.54 -14.50 -8.30
CA ILE A 56 -5.42 -14.21 -9.21
C ILE A 56 -4.80 -15.54 -9.65
N THR A 57 -4.86 -15.84 -10.94
CA THR A 57 -4.11 -16.94 -11.55
C THR A 57 -2.81 -16.40 -12.11
N THR A 58 -1.70 -17.10 -11.86
CA THR A 58 -0.36 -16.70 -12.33
C THR A 58 0.17 -17.68 -13.35
N LYS A 59 0.96 -17.20 -14.31
CA LYS A 59 1.52 -17.97 -15.43
C LYS A 59 2.26 -19.23 -14.95
N ASN A 60 2.10 -20.32 -15.70
CA ASN A 60 2.65 -21.62 -15.39
C ASN A 60 3.49 -22.17 -16.57
N GLY A 61 4.15 -23.30 -16.36
CA GLY A 61 4.92 -23.97 -17.41
C GLY A 61 4.05 -24.48 -18.56
N SER A 62 4.63 -24.53 -19.76
CA SER A 62 3.94 -24.86 -21.01
C SER A 62 4.68 -25.99 -21.75
N GLN A 63 3.97 -27.01 -22.24
CA GLN A 63 4.59 -28.08 -23.02
C GLN A 63 5.25 -27.56 -24.32
N GLY A 64 6.37 -28.17 -24.70
CA GLY A 64 7.02 -27.97 -25.99
C GLY A 64 8.32 -27.17 -25.92
N ILE A 65 8.65 -26.49 -27.01
CA ILE A 65 9.88 -25.70 -27.14
C ILE A 65 9.85 -24.53 -26.15
N GLY A 66 10.91 -24.38 -25.36
CA GLY A 66 11.00 -23.36 -24.33
C GLY A 66 10.91 -21.94 -24.91
N ARG A 67 10.06 -21.11 -24.30
CA ARG A 67 9.73 -19.76 -24.76
C ARG A 67 10.31 -18.72 -23.81
N LEU A 68 11.29 -17.97 -24.29
CA LEU A 68 11.79 -16.75 -23.65
C LEU A 68 10.90 -15.56 -24.04
N ASN A 69 10.50 -14.75 -23.08
CA ASN A 69 9.87 -13.45 -23.30
C ASN A 69 10.65 -12.38 -22.52
N VAL A 70 10.93 -11.25 -23.17
CA VAL A 70 11.53 -10.07 -22.55
C VAL A 70 10.58 -8.89 -22.76
N ASN A 71 10.32 -8.13 -21.70
CA ASN A 71 9.53 -6.92 -21.72
C ASN A 71 10.34 -5.78 -21.08
N ALA A 72 10.29 -4.60 -21.69
CA ALA A 72 10.93 -3.40 -21.20
C ALA A 72 9.99 -2.22 -21.46
N GLN A 73 9.74 -1.41 -20.44
CA GLN A 73 8.89 -0.23 -20.51
C GLN A 73 9.58 0.95 -19.82
N LEU A 74 9.40 2.12 -20.41
CA LEU A 74 9.84 3.41 -19.89
C LEU A 74 8.65 4.37 -19.91
N GLY A 75 8.45 5.13 -18.85
CA GLY A 75 7.36 6.10 -18.73
C GLY A 75 7.79 7.33 -17.93
N VAL A 76 7.05 8.42 -18.06
CA VAL A 76 7.23 9.63 -17.26
C VAL A 76 5.90 10.01 -16.63
N SER A 77 5.84 10.02 -15.29
CA SER A 77 4.73 10.55 -14.51
C SER A 77 4.85 12.07 -14.40
N MET A 78 3.73 12.78 -14.60
CA MET A 78 3.66 14.24 -14.50
C MET A 78 2.39 14.64 -13.74
N VAL A 79 2.43 15.78 -13.04
CA VAL A 79 1.24 16.37 -12.41
C VAL A 79 0.36 16.98 -13.51
N PRO A 80 -0.91 16.52 -13.70
CA PRO A 80 -1.70 16.86 -14.88
C PRO A 80 -2.32 18.27 -14.83
N LYS A 81 -2.54 18.82 -13.64
CA LYS A 81 -2.97 20.20 -13.40
C LYS A 81 -2.44 20.70 -12.06
N TYR A 82 -1.97 21.95 -12.05
CA TYR A 82 -1.68 22.72 -10.84
C TYR A 82 -2.89 23.60 -10.47
N PHE A 83 -3.01 23.96 -9.19
CA PHE A 83 -4.00 24.93 -8.73
C PHE A 83 -3.58 26.34 -9.14
N GLU A 84 -4.56 27.15 -9.55
CA GLU A 84 -4.38 28.57 -9.83
C GLU A 84 -4.39 29.32 -8.49
N LEU A 85 -3.20 29.58 -7.94
CA LEU A 85 -2.98 30.28 -6.68
C LEU A 85 -2.61 31.76 -6.93
N MET A 86 -2.85 32.62 -5.94
CA MET A 86 -2.43 34.03 -6.00
C MET A 86 -0.92 34.16 -6.06
N ASN A 87 -0.41 34.95 -6.99
CA ASN A 87 0.99 35.37 -6.98
C ASN A 87 1.27 36.37 -5.84
N SER A 88 2.55 36.71 -5.65
CA SER A 88 3.00 37.58 -4.56
C SER A 88 2.39 38.98 -4.59
N ALA A 89 2.08 39.51 -5.77
CA ALA A 89 1.42 40.80 -5.92
C ALA A 89 -0.04 40.73 -5.45
N GLU A 90 -0.78 39.75 -5.95
CA GLU A 90 -2.20 39.53 -5.65
C GLU A 90 -2.42 39.22 -4.18
N TYR A 91 -1.59 38.35 -3.60
CA TYR A 91 -1.66 37.99 -2.18
C TYR A 91 -1.35 39.20 -1.29
N TYR A 92 -0.21 39.88 -1.53
CA TYR A 92 0.17 41.05 -0.73
C TYR A 92 -0.87 42.16 -0.86
N GLN A 93 -1.35 42.47 -2.07
CA GLN A 93 -2.36 43.51 -2.29
C GLN A 93 -3.69 43.20 -1.60
N THR A 94 -4.12 41.93 -1.63
CA THR A 94 -5.36 41.48 -0.97
C THR A 94 -5.27 41.65 0.55
N VAL A 95 -4.16 41.18 1.15
CA VAL A 95 -3.91 41.31 2.60
C VAL A 95 -3.75 42.78 3.01
N PHE A 96 -2.97 43.57 2.26
CA PHE A 96 -2.82 45.01 2.45
C PHE A 96 -4.17 45.72 2.43
N THR A 97 -5.00 45.44 1.43
CA THR A 97 -6.32 46.07 1.27
C THR A 97 -7.24 45.73 2.45
N SER A 98 -7.16 44.51 2.98
CA SER A 98 -7.91 44.09 4.17
C SER A 98 -7.48 44.88 5.42
N TYR A 99 -6.18 44.96 5.70
CA TYR A 99 -5.66 45.74 6.84
C TYR A 99 -5.92 47.24 6.68
N PHE A 100 -5.70 47.80 5.48
CA PHE A 100 -5.94 49.21 5.17
C PHE A 100 -7.40 49.59 5.42
N ASN A 101 -8.35 48.84 4.86
CA ASN A 101 -9.78 49.08 5.06
C ASN A 101 -10.20 48.91 6.53
N THR A 102 -9.59 47.97 7.26
CA THR A 102 -9.83 47.80 8.70
C THR A 102 -9.34 49.00 9.51
N ARG A 103 -8.16 49.54 9.18
CA ARG A 103 -7.58 50.70 9.86
C ARG A 103 -8.27 52.02 9.49
N GLN A 104 -8.74 52.15 8.25
CA GLN A 104 -9.63 53.24 7.81
C GLN A 104 -10.97 53.23 8.56
N LYS A 105 -11.63 52.07 8.68
CA LYS A 105 -12.87 51.92 9.48
C LYS A 105 -12.69 52.27 10.96
N ALA A 106 -11.47 52.16 11.49
CA ALA A 106 -11.11 52.57 12.85
C ALA A 106 -10.78 54.07 12.99
N GLY A 107 -10.99 54.89 11.94
CA GLY A 107 -10.91 56.36 12.00
C GLY A 107 -9.51 56.98 11.83
N TYR A 108 -8.51 56.20 11.40
CA TYR A 108 -7.14 56.68 11.18
C TYR A 108 -6.98 57.38 9.82
N ALA A 109 -6.00 58.27 9.70
CA ALA A 109 -5.65 58.90 8.43
C ALA A 109 -5.16 57.86 7.38
N ALA A 110 -5.36 58.16 6.10
CA ALA A 110 -5.03 57.23 5.01
C ALA A 110 -3.52 56.95 4.90
N SER A 111 -2.66 57.93 5.21
CA SER A 111 -1.21 57.76 5.37
C SER A 111 -0.89 56.67 6.39
N ASP A 112 -1.46 56.81 7.57
CA ASP A 112 -1.14 56.02 8.76
C ASP A 112 -1.72 54.60 8.62
N ALA A 113 -2.90 54.50 7.99
CA ALA A 113 -3.52 53.25 7.60
C ALA A 113 -2.67 52.47 6.57
N ALA A 114 -2.06 53.15 5.59
CA ALA A 114 -1.19 52.49 4.61
C ALA A 114 0.14 52.02 5.22
N ILE A 115 0.79 52.85 6.04
CA ILE A 115 2.02 52.46 6.76
C ILE A 115 1.75 51.25 7.66
N TRP A 116 0.66 51.30 8.45
CA TRP A 116 0.26 50.19 9.31
C TRP A 116 -0.10 48.93 8.52
N ALA A 117 -0.86 49.07 7.42
CA ALA A 117 -1.26 47.94 6.59
C ALA A 117 -0.07 47.24 5.91
N ASN A 118 0.94 47.98 5.44
CA ASN A 118 2.18 47.38 4.94
C ASN A 118 2.90 46.58 6.04
N GLN A 119 3.04 47.15 7.23
CA GLN A 119 3.68 46.49 8.38
C GLN A 119 2.93 45.21 8.81
N GLN A 120 1.60 45.25 8.91
CA GLN A 120 0.80 44.06 9.23
C GLN A 120 0.87 43.00 8.13
N THR A 121 0.84 43.40 6.87
CA THR A 121 0.94 42.47 5.73
C THR A 121 2.27 41.72 5.78
N GLN A 122 3.39 42.42 5.97
CA GLN A 122 4.72 41.82 6.11
C GLN A 122 4.84 40.93 7.35
N GLY A 123 4.25 41.34 8.48
CA GLY A 123 4.18 40.53 9.68
C GLY A 123 3.42 39.21 9.47
N LEU A 124 2.34 39.23 8.67
CA LEU A 124 1.56 38.04 8.35
C LEU A 124 2.32 37.03 7.49
N ILE A 125 3.06 37.49 6.48
CA ILE A 125 3.80 36.61 5.53
C ILE A 125 5.23 36.30 5.97
N THR A 126 5.74 36.94 7.02
CA THR A 126 7.10 36.85 7.58
C THR A 126 8.27 37.29 6.67
N PHE A 127 8.08 37.39 5.35
CA PHE A 127 9.05 37.89 4.38
C PHE A 127 8.40 38.93 3.44
N ASN A 128 9.02 40.09 3.25
CA ASN A 128 8.50 41.12 2.32
C ASN A 128 8.95 40.82 0.87
N PRO A 129 8.04 40.44 -0.05
CA PRO A 129 8.40 40.10 -1.43
C PRO A 129 8.74 41.33 -2.29
N TYR A 130 8.77 42.54 -1.74
CA TYR A 130 9.13 43.77 -2.44
C TYR A 130 10.50 44.32 -2.01
N SER A 131 11.13 45.04 -2.93
CA SER A 131 12.40 45.75 -2.71
C SER A 131 12.34 46.95 -1.77
N VAL A 132 11.18 47.26 -1.18
CA VAL A 132 10.94 48.43 -0.31
C VAL A 132 10.05 48.07 0.89
N ASP A 133 10.18 48.79 1.99
CA ASP A 133 9.47 48.51 3.25
C ASP A 133 7.99 48.91 3.26
N ASN A 134 7.57 49.81 2.37
CA ASN A 134 6.16 50.21 2.22
C ASN A 134 5.80 50.20 0.73
N PRO A 135 5.59 49.01 0.12
CA PRO A 135 5.32 48.91 -1.31
C PRO A 135 4.01 49.61 -1.73
N TYR A 136 2.99 49.69 -0.88
CA TYR A 136 1.70 50.32 -1.23
C TYR A 136 1.47 51.66 -0.52
N ASP A 137 0.90 52.63 -1.25
CA ASP A 137 0.57 53.97 -0.76
C ASP A 137 -0.88 54.10 -0.20
N ALA A 138 -1.23 55.31 0.23
CA ALA A 138 -2.57 55.66 0.73
C ALA A 138 -3.69 55.61 -0.33
N SER A 139 -3.36 55.42 -1.62
CA SER A 139 -4.32 55.17 -2.71
C SER A 139 -4.44 53.67 -3.06
N GLY A 140 -3.71 52.79 -2.37
CA GLY A 140 -3.66 51.37 -2.65
C GLY A 140 -2.85 51.01 -3.90
N LYS A 141 -1.92 51.87 -4.32
CA LYS A 141 -1.04 51.68 -5.49
C LYS A 141 0.41 51.45 -5.08
N LEU A 142 1.18 50.81 -5.95
CA LEU A 142 2.61 50.63 -5.73
C LEU A 142 3.37 51.97 -5.76
N VAL A 143 4.24 52.18 -4.78
CA VAL A 143 5.14 53.35 -4.74
C VAL A 143 6.21 53.27 -5.83
N SER A 144 6.71 54.43 -6.26
CA SER A 144 7.81 54.50 -7.24
C SER A 144 9.04 53.73 -6.73
N GLY A 145 9.57 52.83 -7.55
CA GLY A 145 10.72 51.97 -7.21
C GLY A 145 10.38 50.66 -6.48
N ALA A 146 9.11 50.42 -6.12
CA ALA A 146 8.68 49.10 -5.65
C ALA A 146 8.69 48.08 -6.80
N ARG A 147 9.54 47.06 -6.68
CA ARG A 147 9.52 45.86 -7.54
C ARG A 147 9.39 44.61 -6.67
N ILE A 148 8.82 43.55 -7.25
CA ILE A 148 8.82 42.22 -6.64
C ILE A 148 10.24 41.63 -6.76
N ILE A 149 10.68 40.96 -5.70
CA ILE A 149 12.00 40.29 -5.59
C ILE A 149 11.86 38.78 -5.29
N VAL A 150 10.67 38.32 -4.90
CA VAL A 150 10.33 36.91 -4.65
C VAL A 150 8.93 36.64 -5.19
N ASP A 151 8.79 35.60 -5.99
CA ASP A 151 7.50 35.06 -6.43
C ASP A 151 7.58 33.55 -6.68
N THR A 152 7.45 32.77 -5.61
CA THR A 152 7.65 31.31 -5.61
C THR A 152 6.37 30.57 -6.05
N ASP A 153 6.44 29.83 -7.15
CA ASP A 153 5.43 28.81 -7.45
C ASP A 153 5.77 27.52 -6.71
N TRP A 154 5.35 27.45 -5.45
CA TRP A 154 5.67 26.32 -4.58
C TRP A 154 5.18 24.97 -5.12
N GLN A 155 4.17 24.92 -5.98
CA GLN A 155 3.74 23.68 -6.61
C GLN A 155 4.76 23.20 -7.66
N LYS A 156 5.26 24.10 -8.52
CA LYS A 156 6.28 23.76 -9.52
C LYS A 156 7.66 23.48 -8.93
N GLU A 157 7.98 24.11 -7.80
CA GLU A 157 9.27 23.97 -7.13
C GLU A 157 9.34 22.70 -6.26
N VAL A 158 8.20 22.23 -5.74
CA VAL A 158 8.09 20.96 -4.99
C VAL A 158 7.83 19.77 -5.92
N LEU A 159 6.99 19.92 -6.95
CA LEU A 159 6.51 18.79 -7.76
C LEU A 159 7.26 18.67 -9.09
N LYS A 160 7.98 17.56 -9.26
CA LYS A 160 8.78 17.22 -10.46
C LYS A 160 8.09 16.19 -11.36
N PRO A 161 8.53 16.02 -12.62
CA PRO A 161 8.32 14.79 -13.37
C PRO A 161 9.05 13.61 -12.71
N GLY A 162 8.43 12.43 -12.68
CA GLY A 162 9.01 11.19 -12.17
C GLY A 162 9.27 10.17 -13.29
N LEU A 163 10.43 9.53 -13.31
CA LEU A 163 10.76 8.45 -14.26
C LEU A 163 10.20 7.12 -13.75
N THR A 164 9.64 6.31 -14.66
CA THR A 164 9.22 4.93 -14.39
C THR A 164 9.94 3.97 -15.35
N GLN A 165 10.44 2.86 -14.81
CA GLN A 165 11.12 1.78 -15.52
C GLN A 165 10.53 0.43 -15.10
N ASP A 166 10.22 -0.45 -16.05
CA ASP A 166 9.77 -1.83 -15.79
C ASP A 166 10.48 -2.78 -16.76
N TYR A 167 11.33 -3.66 -16.24
CA TYR A 167 12.12 -4.63 -17.01
C TYR A 167 11.83 -6.04 -16.50
N ASN A 168 11.32 -6.92 -17.38
CA ASN A 168 10.90 -8.27 -17.02
C ASN A 168 11.42 -9.30 -18.03
N VAL A 169 11.89 -10.43 -17.51
CA VAL A 169 12.31 -11.60 -18.29
C VAL A 169 11.57 -12.82 -17.76
N SER A 170 11.00 -13.63 -18.64
CA SER A 170 10.34 -14.89 -18.29
C SER A 170 10.68 -16.01 -19.27
N TYR A 171 10.77 -17.24 -18.77
CA TYR A 171 11.04 -18.44 -19.55
C TYR A 171 10.09 -19.56 -19.13
N SER A 172 9.26 -20.04 -20.06
CA SER A 172 8.35 -21.17 -19.84
C SER A 172 8.72 -22.36 -20.75
N GLY A 173 8.49 -23.58 -20.30
CA GLY A 173 8.76 -24.77 -21.10
C GLY A 173 8.44 -26.08 -20.37
N GLY A 174 8.67 -27.20 -21.06
CA GLY A 174 8.53 -28.52 -20.44
C GLY A 174 8.13 -29.64 -21.39
N ASN A 175 7.88 -30.80 -20.80
CA ASN A 175 7.44 -32.03 -21.47
C ASN A 175 6.34 -32.73 -20.65
N ASP A 176 5.93 -33.93 -21.05
CA ASP A 176 4.85 -34.70 -20.40
C ASP A 176 5.13 -35.09 -18.94
N ARG A 177 6.36 -34.96 -18.47
CA ARG A 177 6.76 -35.27 -17.08
C ARG A 177 6.99 -34.04 -16.22
N VAL A 178 7.54 -32.96 -16.78
CA VAL A 178 7.84 -31.73 -16.03
C VAL A 178 7.55 -30.50 -16.88
N LEU A 179 6.72 -29.61 -16.34
CA LEU A 179 6.51 -28.25 -16.79
C LEU A 179 7.21 -27.28 -15.84
N TYR A 180 7.72 -26.17 -16.36
CA TYR A 180 8.35 -25.12 -15.57
C TYR A 180 8.10 -23.72 -16.14
N PHE A 181 8.06 -22.74 -15.24
CA PHE A 181 8.06 -21.31 -15.54
C PHE A 181 9.01 -20.61 -14.57
N PHE A 182 9.85 -19.72 -15.11
CA PHE A 182 10.73 -18.85 -14.35
C PHE A 182 10.51 -17.40 -14.79
N SER A 183 10.57 -16.45 -13.87
CA SER A 183 10.70 -15.03 -14.22
C SER A 183 11.54 -14.24 -13.22
N GLY A 184 12.03 -13.11 -13.69
CA GLY A 184 12.62 -12.04 -12.90
C GLY A 184 12.15 -10.68 -13.41
N GLY A 185 11.84 -9.78 -12.49
CA GLY A 185 11.34 -8.44 -12.78
C GLY A 185 12.00 -7.37 -11.90
N TYR A 186 12.33 -6.24 -12.51
CA TYR A 186 12.75 -5.00 -11.85
C TYR A 186 11.78 -3.89 -12.23
N PHE A 187 11.17 -3.27 -11.21
CA PHE A 187 10.32 -2.10 -11.35
C PHE A 187 10.91 -0.96 -10.52
N ASP A 188 10.93 0.25 -11.07
CA ASP A 188 11.44 1.44 -10.40
C ASP A 188 10.64 2.66 -10.83
N GLN A 189 10.06 3.37 -9.87
CA GLN A 189 9.24 4.55 -10.09
C GLN A 189 9.68 5.66 -9.14
N GLU A 190 10.18 6.76 -9.71
CA GLU A 190 10.29 8.02 -8.99
C GLU A 190 8.91 8.68 -8.90
N GLY A 191 8.54 9.12 -7.70
CA GLY A 191 7.34 9.93 -7.49
C GLY A 191 7.50 11.34 -8.05
N THR A 192 6.37 12.03 -8.21
CA THR A 192 6.35 13.46 -8.56
C THR A 192 6.61 14.37 -7.35
N SER A 193 6.49 13.84 -6.13
CA SER A 193 6.87 14.49 -4.86
C SER A 193 8.39 14.41 -4.61
N PRO A 194 9.00 15.30 -3.80
CA PRO A 194 10.38 15.16 -3.37
C PRO A 194 10.62 13.83 -2.63
N THR A 195 11.80 13.24 -2.84
CA THR A 195 12.32 11.94 -2.31
C THR A 195 11.46 10.67 -2.45
N ALA A 196 10.17 10.79 -2.77
CA ALA A 196 9.26 9.69 -3.06
C ALA A 196 9.79 8.77 -4.17
N ARG A 197 9.93 7.48 -3.87
CA ARG A 197 10.38 6.45 -4.83
C ARG A 197 9.89 5.08 -4.39
N TYR A 198 9.48 4.25 -5.34
CA TYR A 198 9.21 2.83 -5.13
C TYR A 198 10.07 2.00 -6.09
N THR A 199 10.91 1.12 -5.55
CA THR A 199 11.73 0.18 -6.32
C THR A 199 11.42 -1.24 -5.86
N ARG A 200 11.23 -2.18 -6.79
CA ARG A 200 10.87 -3.58 -6.51
C ARG A 200 11.64 -4.55 -7.40
N TYR A 201 12.27 -5.52 -6.76
CA TYR A 201 12.83 -6.72 -7.37
C TYR A 201 11.86 -7.87 -7.11
N SER A 202 11.58 -8.66 -8.14
CA SER A 202 10.64 -9.78 -8.07
C SER A 202 11.16 -10.99 -8.85
N GLY A 203 10.83 -12.19 -8.40
CA GLY A 203 11.14 -13.42 -9.13
C GLY A 203 10.14 -14.52 -8.81
N LYS A 204 9.77 -15.30 -9.82
CA LYS A 204 8.81 -16.39 -9.71
C LYS A 204 9.40 -17.70 -10.22
N VAL A 205 9.06 -18.79 -9.55
CA VAL A 205 9.34 -20.16 -9.95
C VAL A 205 8.05 -20.96 -9.86
N ASN A 206 7.61 -21.53 -10.98
CA ASN A 206 6.62 -22.59 -10.99
C ASN A 206 7.22 -23.87 -11.60
N VAL A 207 6.91 -25.01 -11.00
CA VAL A 207 7.26 -26.34 -11.49
C VAL A 207 6.09 -27.29 -11.23
N ASP A 208 5.66 -28.03 -12.25
CA ASP A 208 4.62 -29.05 -12.17
C ASP A 208 5.16 -30.38 -12.70
N ALA A 209 5.16 -31.43 -11.88
CA ALA A 209 5.82 -32.69 -12.16
C ALA A 209 4.90 -33.92 -12.00
N ASN A 210 4.78 -34.71 -13.07
CA ASN A 210 4.15 -36.02 -13.06
C ASN A 210 5.18 -37.07 -12.59
N VAL A 211 5.43 -37.11 -11.28
CA VAL A 211 6.48 -37.91 -10.63
C VAL A 211 6.27 -39.42 -10.85
N LYS A 212 5.02 -39.88 -10.81
CA LYS A 212 4.56 -41.24 -11.16
C LYS A 212 3.17 -41.16 -11.80
N PRO A 213 2.68 -42.21 -12.48
CA PRO A 213 1.29 -42.27 -12.97
C PRO A 213 0.21 -42.11 -11.89
N TRP A 214 0.58 -42.31 -10.62
CA TRP A 214 -0.28 -42.13 -9.44
C TRP A 214 0.08 -40.91 -8.57
N LEU A 215 1.16 -40.17 -8.89
CA LEU A 215 1.66 -39.04 -8.10
C LEU A 215 2.06 -37.88 -8.99
N LYS A 216 1.33 -36.78 -8.87
CA LYS A 216 1.74 -35.46 -9.33
C LYS A 216 2.16 -34.61 -8.13
N ALA A 217 3.16 -33.75 -8.31
CA ALA A 217 3.57 -32.77 -7.32
C ALA A 217 3.95 -31.47 -8.01
N GLY A 218 3.86 -30.34 -7.32
CA GLY A 218 4.24 -29.06 -7.89
C GLY A 218 4.49 -27.96 -6.87
N MET A 219 5.06 -26.87 -7.36
CA MET A 219 5.39 -25.67 -6.63
C MET A 219 5.03 -24.45 -7.48
N ASN A 220 4.48 -23.42 -6.85
CA ASN A 220 4.41 -22.06 -7.37
C ASN A 220 4.89 -21.14 -6.27
N ALA A 221 6.05 -20.51 -6.44
CA ALA A 221 6.69 -19.65 -5.46
C ALA A 221 7.05 -18.30 -6.10
N MET A 222 6.81 -17.23 -5.36
CA MET A 222 7.13 -15.84 -5.71
C MET A 222 7.91 -15.22 -4.56
N TYR A 223 9.07 -14.67 -4.88
CA TYR A 223 9.86 -13.85 -3.97
C TYR A 223 9.86 -12.40 -4.45
N SER A 224 9.81 -11.48 -3.51
CA SER A 224 9.83 -10.05 -3.78
C SER A 224 10.60 -9.30 -2.70
N PHE A 225 11.34 -8.29 -3.12
CA PHE A 225 11.99 -7.31 -2.27
C PHE A 225 11.68 -5.91 -2.82
N SER A 226 11.07 -5.05 -2.01
CA SER A 226 10.83 -3.65 -2.37
C SER A 226 11.41 -2.68 -1.35
N ILE A 227 11.75 -1.50 -1.85
CA ILE A 227 12.17 -0.32 -1.10
C ILE A 227 11.21 0.81 -1.47
N GLN A 228 10.56 1.39 -0.48
CA GLN A 228 9.66 2.52 -0.64
C GLN A 228 10.16 3.68 0.23
N ASN A 229 10.52 4.80 -0.40
CA ASN A 229 10.67 6.08 0.28
C ASN A 229 9.33 6.82 0.20
N THR A 230 8.84 7.36 1.32
CA THR A 230 7.55 8.05 1.39
C THR A 230 7.69 9.48 1.85
N GLU A 231 6.87 10.37 1.29
CA GLU A 231 6.64 11.69 1.86
C GLU A 231 5.73 11.63 3.10
N VAL A 232 5.81 12.66 3.95
CA VAL A 232 4.77 12.90 4.96
C VAL A 232 3.50 13.34 4.23
N ALA A 233 2.39 12.63 4.43
CA ALA A 233 1.14 12.92 3.75
C ALA A 233 0.20 13.80 4.62
N GLY A 234 -0.99 14.07 4.09
CA GLY A 234 -2.02 14.86 4.79
C GLY A 234 -1.63 16.32 5.04
N GLY A 235 -2.32 16.96 5.99
CA GLY A 235 -2.19 18.38 6.33
C GLY A 235 -1.13 18.70 7.39
N ALA A 236 -0.05 17.91 7.48
CA ALA A 236 1.02 18.10 8.46
C ALA A 236 2.05 19.15 8.00
N GLY A 237 2.70 19.83 8.95
CA GLY A 237 3.73 20.84 8.64
C GLY A 237 4.94 20.33 7.84
N ALA A 238 5.20 19.03 7.85
CA ALA A 238 6.24 18.38 7.04
C ALA A 238 5.76 17.92 5.64
N SER A 239 4.46 18.01 5.33
CA SER A 239 3.90 17.53 4.06
C SER A 239 4.28 18.46 2.90
N PRO A 240 5.04 17.99 1.89
CA PRO A 240 5.48 18.84 0.79
C PRO A 240 4.28 19.35 -0.02
N LEU A 241 3.29 18.48 -0.28
CA LEU A 241 2.08 18.83 -1.01
C LEU A 241 1.21 19.85 -0.25
N TYR A 242 0.97 19.66 1.04
CA TYR A 242 0.17 20.60 1.85
C TYR A 242 0.79 22.00 1.81
N ASN A 243 2.06 22.11 2.18
CA ASN A 243 2.77 23.37 2.19
C ASN A 243 2.78 24.03 0.80
N SER A 244 2.91 23.25 -0.29
CA SER A 244 2.90 23.79 -1.66
C SER A 244 1.58 24.48 -2.08
N LEU A 245 0.48 24.21 -1.37
CA LEU A 245 -0.83 24.81 -1.62
C LEU A 245 -1.19 25.95 -0.67
N TYR A 246 -0.57 26.00 0.52
CA TYR A 246 -0.87 27.00 1.55
C TYR A 246 0.22 28.06 1.74
N PHE A 247 1.47 27.80 1.33
CA PHE A 247 2.55 28.79 1.41
C PHE A 247 2.29 29.94 0.42
N PRO A 248 2.26 31.21 0.87
CA PRO A 248 2.17 32.34 -0.06
C PRO A 248 3.39 32.38 -0.97
N SER A 249 3.20 32.70 -2.26
CA SER A 249 4.30 32.85 -3.22
C SER A 249 5.34 33.89 -2.80
N GLY A 250 4.95 34.87 -1.98
CA GLY A 250 5.86 35.88 -1.44
C GLY A 250 6.87 35.33 -0.42
N VAL A 251 6.73 34.07 0.01
CA VAL A 251 7.73 33.38 0.83
C VAL A 251 8.73 32.69 -0.11
N PRO A 252 10.05 32.92 0.02
CA PRO A 252 11.04 32.28 -0.85
C PRO A 252 11.44 30.89 -0.34
N ILE A 253 11.96 30.06 -1.26
CA ILE A 253 12.63 28.78 -0.94
C ILE A 253 13.94 29.02 -0.21
N TYR A 254 14.71 30.02 -0.66
CA TYR A 254 16.04 30.39 -0.16
C TYR A 254 16.04 31.84 0.31
N MET A 255 16.79 32.14 1.36
CA MET A 255 16.95 33.50 1.87
C MET A 255 17.50 34.43 0.77
N THR A 256 16.93 35.63 0.65
CA THR A 256 17.33 36.65 -0.34
C THR A 256 17.50 38.04 0.29
N ASP A 257 18.36 38.87 -0.32
CA ASP A 257 18.50 40.28 0.02
C ASP A 257 17.38 41.13 -0.62
N ARG A 258 17.32 42.43 -0.29
CA ARG A 258 16.33 43.37 -0.88
C ARG A 258 16.53 43.67 -2.38
N ASN A 259 17.54 43.08 -3.00
CA ASN A 259 17.77 43.16 -4.44
C ASN A 259 17.29 41.92 -5.20
N GLY A 260 17.10 40.79 -4.52
CA GLY A 260 16.79 39.47 -5.10
C GLY A 260 18.01 38.53 -5.17
N ASN A 261 19.17 38.92 -4.62
CA ASN A 261 20.34 38.05 -4.54
C ASN A 261 20.15 37.01 -3.43
N TYR A 262 20.57 35.76 -3.63
CA TYR A 262 20.57 34.76 -2.55
C TYR A 262 21.55 35.14 -1.43
N ILE A 263 21.12 34.96 -0.19
CA ILE A 263 21.99 35.04 0.98
C ILE A 263 22.71 33.69 1.09
N LEU A 264 24.02 33.72 0.88
CA LEU A 264 24.89 32.55 0.92
C LEU A 264 25.38 32.28 2.35
N ASP A 265 25.71 31.04 2.65
CA ASP A 265 26.28 30.61 3.94
C ASP A 265 27.81 30.80 3.99
N LYS A 266 28.49 30.18 4.97
CA LYS A 266 29.96 30.25 5.11
C LYS A 266 30.72 29.37 4.12
N ALA A 267 30.08 28.40 3.47
CA ALA A 267 30.64 27.61 2.39
C ALA A 267 30.43 28.25 1.00
N GLY A 268 29.45 29.16 0.89
CA GLY A 268 29.02 29.80 -0.35
C GLY A 268 27.70 29.23 -0.91
N GLU A 269 27.02 28.37 -0.16
CA GLU A 269 25.79 27.70 -0.59
C GLU A 269 24.54 28.52 -0.23
N LYS A 270 23.45 28.32 -0.99
CA LYS A 270 22.18 29.04 -0.77
C LYS A 270 21.54 28.61 0.56
N GLN A 271 21.31 29.54 1.47
CA GLN A 271 20.59 29.25 2.72
C GLN A 271 19.09 29.02 2.44
N PHE A 272 18.55 27.86 2.82
CA PHE A 272 17.10 27.65 2.82
C PHE A 272 16.39 28.63 3.76
N ASN A 273 15.18 29.04 3.39
CA ASN A 273 14.32 29.82 4.26
C ASN A 273 13.48 28.89 5.16
N TRP A 274 13.55 29.13 6.48
CA TRP A 274 12.81 28.42 7.53
C TRP A 274 11.75 29.31 8.21
N LEU A 275 11.74 30.61 7.87
CA LEU A 275 10.74 31.57 8.31
C LEU A 275 9.53 31.46 7.38
N ASN A 276 8.50 30.76 7.88
CA ASN A 276 7.27 30.52 7.16
C ASN A 276 6.04 30.84 8.05
N PRO A 277 4.99 31.47 7.50
CA PRO A 277 3.81 31.86 8.27
C PRO A 277 2.80 30.74 8.53
N VAL A 278 2.82 29.66 7.75
CA VAL A 278 1.91 28.50 7.87
C VAL A 278 2.53 27.41 8.73
N SER A 279 3.71 26.92 8.32
CA SER A 279 4.43 25.80 8.92
C SER A 279 5.81 26.29 9.35
N LYS A 280 5.87 26.98 10.50
CA LYS A 280 7.12 27.53 11.06
C LYS A 280 8.21 26.45 11.18
N ASP A 281 9.43 26.78 10.76
CA ASP A 281 10.59 25.87 10.75
C ASP A 281 10.45 24.66 9.80
N PHE A 282 9.52 24.72 8.83
CA PHE A 282 9.45 23.76 7.72
C PHE A 282 9.68 24.45 6.38
N ASN A 283 10.50 23.81 5.55
CA ASN A 283 10.68 24.14 4.13
C ASN A 283 10.33 22.89 3.31
N PRO A 284 9.29 22.92 2.45
CA PRO A 284 8.75 21.73 1.80
C PRO A 284 9.64 21.15 0.71
N LEU A 285 10.63 21.92 0.22
CA LEU A 285 11.65 21.37 -0.65
C LEU A 285 12.78 20.71 0.16
N ALA A 286 13.19 21.29 1.29
CA ALA A 286 14.34 20.79 2.06
C ALA A 286 14.02 19.61 3.00
N ILE A 287 12.93 19.69 3.77
CA ILE A 287 12.57 18.70 4.80
C ILE A 287 12.53 17.26 4.26
N PRO A 288 11.95 16.96 3.07
CA PRO A 288 11.95 15.61 2.52
C PRO A 288 13.32 14.99 2.22
N TYR A 289 14.40 15.79 2.14
CA TYR A 289 15.79 15.32 1.99
C TYR A 289 16.57 15.29 3.31
N MET A 290 16.08 15.96 4.36
CA MET A 290 16.72 15.98 5.69
C MET A 290 16.17 14.87 6.60
N ASP A 291 14.87 14.61 6.51
CA ASP A 291 14.19 13.51 7.16
C ASP A 291 14.28 12.23 6.30
N THR A 292 13.90 11.08 6.84
CA THR A 292 13.83 9.83 6.07
C THR A 292 12.66 8.98 6.55
N HIS A 293 11.73 8.66 5.65
CA HIS A 293 10.71 7.64 5.84
C HIS A 293 10.93 6.57 4.75
N LYS A 294 11.50 5.43 5.15
CA LYS A 294 11.96 4.37 4.23
C LYS A 294 11.53 3.00 4.74
N THR A 295 10.70 2.30 3.97
CA THR A 295 10.29 0.92 4.23
C THR A 295 11.00 -0.05 3.29
N LYS A 296 11.56 -1.12 3.85
CA LYS A 296 12.09 -2.29 3.14
C LYS A 296 11.15 -3.45 3.42
N ASN A 297 10.61 -4.07 2.38
CA ASN A 297 9.64 -5.16 2.47
C ASN A 297 10.15 -6.38 1.70
N TYR A 298 10.28 -7.51 2.39
CA TYR A 298 10.65 -8.80 1.81
C TYR A 298 9.47 -9.75 1.95
N ARG A 299 9.03 -10.37 0.86
CA ARG A 299 7.92 -11.33 0.89
C ARG A 299 8.21 -12.58 0.08
N LEU A 300 7.98 -13.74 0.70
CA LEU A 300 7.98 -15.06 0.09
C LEU A 300 6.55 -15.62 0.13
N LEU A 301 5.93 -15.72 -1.04
CA LEU A 301 4.60 -16.31 -1.23
C LEU A 301 4.76 -17.64 -1.95
N ALA A 302 4.27 -18.75 -1.39
CA ALA A 302 4.36 -20.05 -2.04
C ALA A 302 3.07 -20.87 -1.94
N SER A 303 2.92 -21.81 -2.88
CA SER A 303 1.99 -22.93 -2.86
C SER A 303 2.75 -24.18 -3.30
N LEU A 304 2.95 -25.12 -2.37
CA LEU A 304 3.42 -26.47 -2.62
C LEU A 304 2.21 -27.39 -2.71
N TYR A 305 2.19 -28.35 -3.64
CA TYR A 305 1.11 -29.33 -3.67
C TYR A 305 1.55 -30.74 -4.05
N THR A 306 0.78 -31.71 -3.58
CA THR A 306 0.82 -33.12 -3.99
C THR A 306 -0.58 -33.58 -4.38
N GLU A 307 -0.66 -34.46 -5.36
CA GLU A 307 -1.90 -35.00 -5.89
C GLU A 307 -1.70 -36.50 -6.17
N ILE A 308 -2.38 -37.32 -5.37
CA ILE A 308 -2.30 -38.78 -5.35
C ILE A 308 -3.55 -39.32 -6.02
N LYS A 309 -3.38 -40.04 -7.14
CA LYS A 309 -4.45 -40.73 -7.85
C LYS A 309 -4.54 -42.18 -7.37
N PHE A 310 -5.56 -42.50 -6.58
CA PHE A 310 -5.79 -43.85 -6.06
C PHE A 310 -6.34 -44.79 -7.14
N MET A 311 -7.27 -44.28 -7.95
CA MET A 311 -7.85 -44.99 -9.10
C MET A 311 -8.37 -43.98 -10.12
N GLU A 312 -8.92 -44.44 -11.25
CA GLU A 312 -9.54 -43.54 -12.21
C GLU A 312 -10.73 -42.81 -11.61
N GLY A 313 -10.74 -41.49 -11.74
CA GLY A 313 -11.76 -40.64 -11.14
C GLY A 313 -11.71 -40.47 -9.61
N LEU A 314 -10.64 -40.89 -8.91
CA LEU A 314 -10.48 -40.62 -7.45
C LEU A 314 -9.07 -40.10 -7.12
N THR A 315 -8.99 -38.84 -6.66
CA THR A 315 -7.73 -38.17 -6.31
C THR A 315 -7.77 -37.49 -4.94
N LEU A 316 -6.71 -37.66 -4.15
CA LEU A 316 -6.43 -36.86 -2.96
C LEU A 316 -5.43 -35.76 -3.32
N LYS A 317 -5.75 -34.51 -3.05
CA LYS A 317 -4.90 -33.35 -3.31
C LYS A 317 -4.67 -32.57 -2.03
N THR A 318 -3.41 -32.33 -1.69
CA THR A 318 -3.01 -31.46 -0.57
C THR A 318 -2.23 -30.27 -1.11
N VAL A 319 -2.58 -29.07 -0.68
CA VAL A 319 -1.93 -27.80 -1.03
C VAL A 319 -1.51 -27.10 0.26
N PHE A 320 -0.20 -26.93 0.46
CA PHE A 320 0.37 -26.15 1.57
C PHE A 320 0.91 -24.82 1.03
N SER A 321 0.40 -23.71 1.55
CA SER A 321 0.69 -22.36 1.04
C SER A 321 1.11 -21.40 2.16
N PRO A 322 2.42 -21.19 2.37
CA PRO A 322 2.93 -20.15 3.25
C PRO A 322 3.02 -18.79 2.55
N ASP A 323 2.77 -17.72 3.30
CA ASP A 323 2.98 -16.33 2.95
C ASP A 323 3.78 -15.69 4.10
N TYR A 324 5.08 -15.50 3.88
CA TYR A 324 5.99 -14.90 4.86
C TYR A 324 6.37 -13.49 4.43
N ILE A 325 6.12 -12.52 5.32
CA ILE A 325 6.37 -11.10 5.13
C ILE A 325 7.32 -10.63 6.23
N ASN A 326 8.41 -9.96 5.83
CA ASN A 326 9.32 -9.28 6.73
C ASN A 326 9.42 -7.82 6.28
N LEU A 327 8.93 -6.92 7.12
CA LEU A 327 8.83 -5.49 6.86
C LEU A 327 9.64 -4.71 7.90
N TYR A 328 10.50 -3.82 7.41
CA TYR A 328 11.43 -3.03 8.22
C TYR A 328 11.31 -1.55 7.82
N GLU A 329 10.92 -0.69 8.77
CA GLU A 329 10.66 0.72 8.51
C GLU A 329 11.62 1.62 9.30
N ILE A 330 12.25 2.54 8.59
CA ILE A 330 13.08 3.62 9.10
C ILE A 330 12.24 4.89 9.10
N LEU A 331 12.05 5.49 10.28
CA LEU A 331 11.78 6.91 10.39
C LEU A 331 13.00 7.61 10.99
N PHE A 332 13.37 8.74 10.43
CA PHE A 332 14.35 9.65 10.98
C PHE A 332 13.86 11.08 10.77
N TRP A 333 13.94 11.88 11.84
CA TRP A 333 13.70 13.31 11.81
C TRP A 333 14.98 14.02 12.24
N ASN A 334 15.47 14.89 11.36
CA ASN A 334 16.71 15.63 11.54
C ASN A 334 16.67 16.53 12.78
N LYS A 335 17.84 16.89 13.32
CA LYS A 335 17.93 17.68 14.57
C LYS A 335 17.96 19.19 14.38
N LEU A 336 17.88 19.69 13.15
CA LEU A 336 18.08 21.09 12.79
C LEU A 336 16.76 21.82 12.57
N HIS A 337 15.83 21.21 11.83
CA HIS A 337 14.56 21.82 11.41
C HIS A 337 13.37 20.86 11.50
N GLY A 338 12.17 21.40 11.76
CA GLY A 338 10.90 20.70 11.67
C GLY A 338 10.54 19.87 12.91
N ASN A 339 10.32 18.56 12.75
CA ASN A 339 9.78 17.70 13.83
C ASN A 339 10.83 17.16 14.82
N GLY A 340 12.09 17.02 14.39
CA GLY A 340 13.16 16.42 15.20
C GLY A 340 13.88 17.34 16.20
N PRO A 341 14.01 18.67 16.03
CA PRO A 341 14.75 19.54 16.95
C PRO A 341 14.30 19.46 18.42
N ALA A 342 12.99 19.32 18.66
CA ALA A 342 12.41 19.19 20.01
C ALA A 342 12.88 17.91 20.77
N TYR A 343 13.53 16.98 20.07
CA TYR A 343 14.07 15.74 20.62
C TYR A 343 15.60 15.62 20.44
N GLY A 344 16.28 16.67 19.95
CA GLY A 344 17.69 16.60 19.56
C GLY A 344 17.92 15.69 18.34
N GLY A 345 16.94 15.62 17.43
CA GLY A 345 16.83 14.59 16.39
C GLY A 345 16.16 13.33 16.93
N ARG A 346 15.40 12.63 16.08
CA ARG A 346 14.58 11.47 16.49
C ARG A 346 14.67 10.37 15.44
N SER A 347 14.68 9.12 15.90
CA SER A 347 14.78 7.94 15.04
C SER A 347 13.86 6.86 15.56
N GLU A 348 12.99 6.32 14.71
CA GLU A 348 12.15 5.15 15.00
C GLU A 348 12.50 4.02 14.03
N ARG A 349 12.54 2.79 14.54
CA ARG A 349 12.85 1.56 13.80
C ARG A 349 11.74 0.56 14.10
N HIS A 350 10.98 0.24 13.07
CA HIS A 350 9.89 -0.71 13.13
C HIS A 350 10.34 -2.00 12.43
N GLN A 351 10.03 -3.14 13.03
CA GLN A 351 10.26 -4.44 12.41
C GLN A 351 9.01 -5.29 12.64
N ALA A 352 8.44 -5.80 11.55
CA ALA A 352 7.27 -6.68 11.58
C ALA A 352 7.60 -7.98 10.84
N HIS A 353 7.21 -9.09 11.44
CA HIS A 353 7.22 -10.41 10.80
C HIS A 353 5.79 -10.92 10.80
N ASP A 354 5.27 -11.32 9.64
CA ASP A 354 4.03 -12.09 9.57
C ASP A 354 4.33 -13.40 8.85
N LEU A 355 3.93 -14.50 9.47
CA LEU A 355 3.93 -15.83 8.87
C LEU A 355 2.49 -16.34 8.85
N MET A 356 1.84 -16.18 7.71
CA MET A 356 0.57 -16.86 7.40
C MET A 356 0.88 -18.19 6.72
N TYR A 357 0.08 -19.23 6.99
CA TYR A 357 0.07 -20.43 6.15
C TYR A 357 -1.30 -21.11 6.12
N THR A 358 -1.62 -21.67 4.96
CA THR A 358 -2.85 -22.42 4.69
C THR A 358 -2.51 -23.85 4.24
N SER A 359 -3.23 -24.85 4.73
CA SER A 359 -3.11 -26.24 4.32
C SER A 359 -4.50 -26.79 3.96
N THR A 360 -4.79 -26.83 2.67
CA THR A 360 -6.05 -27.33 2.12
C THR A 360 -5.86 -28.78 1.64
N THR A 361 -6.71 -29.71 2.05
CA THR A 361 -6.70 -31.09 1.53
C THR A 361 -8.08 -31.49 1.05
N THR A 362 -8.19 -31.92 -0.21
CA THR A 362 -9.45 -32.39 -0.82
C THR A 362 -9.33 -33.80 -1.36
N LEU A 363 -10.33 -34.63 -1.09
CA LEU A 363 -10.60 -35.90 -1.77
C LEU A 363 -11.69 -35.65 -2.81
N ASN A 364 -11.35 -35.89 -4.07
CA ASN A 364 -12.17 -35.54 -5.23
C ASN A 364 -12.55 -36.83 -5.97
N PHE A 365 -13.84 -37.03 -6.17
CA PHE A 365 -14.39 -38.07 -7.04
C PHE A 365 -15.04 -37.42 -8.26
N ASN A 366 -14.66 -37.84 -9.46
CA ASN A 366 -15.29 -37.42 -10.72
C ASN A 366 -15.33 -38.62 -11.68
N ARG A 367 -16.53 -39.08 -12.03
CA ARG A 367 -16.70 -40.23 -12.94
C ARG A 367 -17.96 -40.11 -13.77
N THR A 368 -17.83 -40.39 -15.06
CA THR A 368 -18.97 -40.57 -15.97
C THR A 368 -19.36 -42.04 -16.05
N PHE A 369 -20.68 -42.29 -16.07
CA PHE A 369 -21.31 -43.60 -16.17
C PHE A 369 -22.22 -43.61 -17.41
N GLY A 370 -22.06 -44.64 -18.26
CA GLY A 370 -22.84 -44.80 -19.50
C GLY A 370 -22.75 -43.63 -20.48
N ASP A 371 -21.67 -42.83 -20.40
CA ASP A 371 -21.41 -41.61 -21.18
C ASP A 371 -22.46 -40.48 -21.09
N VAL A 372 -23.50 -40.65 -20.25
CA VAL A 372 -24.60 -39.68 -20.07
C VAL A 372 -24.78 -39.17 -18.63
N HIS A 373 -24.19 -39.84 -17.63
CA HIS A 373 -24.30 -39.44 -16.22
C HIS A 373 -22.92 -39.16 -15.62
N ASN A 374 -22.54 -37.88 -15.51
CA ASN A 374 -21.33 -37.48 -14.79
C ASN A 374 -21.66 -37.21 -13.31
N VAL A 375 -20.93 -37.85 -12.40
CA VAL A 375 -21.05 -37.67 -10.96
C VAL A 375 -19.77 -37.04 -10.44
N GLN A 376 -19.89 -35.91 -9.76
CA GLN A 376 -18.78 -35.22 -9.09
C GLN A 376 -19.10 -35.07 -7.60
N ALA A 377 -18.12 -35.36 -6.75
CA ALA A 377 -18.20 -35.15 -5.32
C ALA A 377 -16.84 -34.73 -4.78
N MET A 378 -16.83 -33.77 -3.84
CA MET A 378 -15.64 -33.34 -3.13
C MET A 378 -15.90 -33.39 -1.63
N ALA A 379 -14.95 -33.94 -0.88
CA ALA A 379 -14.83 -33.73 0.55
C ALA A 379 -13.46 -33.08 0.82
N GLY A 380 -13.36 -32.19 1.80
CA GLY A 380 -12.09 -31.56 2.12
C GLY A 380 -12.08 -30.91 3.49
N TYR A 381 -10.87 -30.54 3.92
CA TYR A 381 -10.65 -29.70 5.09
C TYR A 381 -9.59 -28.65 4.77
N GLU A 382 -9.65 -27.51 5.46
CA GLU A 382 -8.62 -26.50 5.44
C GLU A 382 -8.14 -26.22 6.86
N PHE A 383 -6.85 -25.96 7.00
CA PHE A 383 -6.23 -25.39 8.20
C PHE A 383 -5.58 -24.06 7.82
N TRP A 384 -5.84 -23.01 8.59
CA TRP A 384 -5.22 -21.68 8.41
C TRP A 384 -4.62 -21.22 9.73
N HIS A 385 -3.43 -20.61 9.66
CA HIS A 385 -2.74 -20.01 10.80
C HIS A 385 -2.04 -18.72 10.38
N SER A 386 -1.87 -17.79 11.33
CA SER A 386 -1.08 -16.57 11.20
C SER A 386 -0.35 -16.31 12.50
N THR A 387 0.85 -15.74 12.43
CA THR A 387 1.56 -15.19 13.58
C THR A 387 2.26 -13.92 13.15
N ARG A 388 1.86 -12.80 13.74
CA ARG A 388 2.45 -11.48 13.51
C ARG A 388 3.24 -11.04 14.74
N GLU A 389 4.56 -10.97 14.59
CA GLU A 389 5.47 -10.36 15.56
C GLU A 389 5.72 -8.90 15.18
N TYR A 390 5.91 -8.03 16.16
CA TYR A 390 6.24 -6.63 15.95
C TYR A 390 7.16 -6.09 17.04
N ALA A 391 8.19 -5.36 16.62
CA ALA A 391 9.11 -4.64 17.49
C ALA A 391 9.23 -3.16 17.07
N LEU A 392 9.21 -2.28 18.07
CA LEU A 392 9.55 -0.86 17.93
C LEU A 392 10.78 -0.54 18.78
N ALA A 393 11.76 0.12 18.17
CA ALA A 393 12.90 0.74 18.82
C ALA A 393 12.93 2.25 18.51
N GLN A 394 13.17 3.08 19.53
CA GLN A 394 13.23 4.53 19.42
C GLN A 394 14.52 5.09 20.01
N GLY A 395 15.10 6.10 19.37
CA GLY A 395 16.24 6.88 19.87
C GLY A 395 16.07 8.38 19.60
N THR A 396 16.72 9.19 20.45
CA THR A 396 16.69 10.66 20.44
C THR A 396 18.06 11.23 20.84
N ASN A 397 18.23 12.56 20.78
CA ASN A 397 19.44 13.28 21.21
C ASN A 397 20.72 12.85 20.47
N PHE A 398 20.71 12.88 19.13
CA PHE A 398 21.83 12.43 18.32
C PHE A 398 22.98 13.45 18.26
N ALA A 399 24.18 13.03 18.67
CA ALA A 399 25.37 13.88 18.73
C ALA A 399 25.79 14.44 17.35
N PHE A 400 25.59 13.70 16.27
CA PHE A 400 25.85 14.07 14.88
C PHE A 400 24.56 14.02 14.04
N ASP A 401 24.56 14.67 12.87
CA ASP A 401 23.49 14.47 11.89
C ASP A 401 23.73 13.14 11.15
N LEU A 402 22.66 12.38 10.91
CA LEU A 402 22.73 10.92 10.73
C LEU A 402 22.44 10.43 9.31
N GLN A 403 22.20 11.35 8.37
CA GLN A 403 21.63 11.11 7.03
C GLN A 403 22.36 10.06 6.16
N THR A 404 23.63 9.73 6.44
CA THR A 404 24.49 8.91 5.56
C THR A 404 24.97 7.57 6.15
N LEU A 405 24.66 7.27 7.42
CA LEU A 405 25.07 6.01 8.06
C LEU A 405 23.99 4.93 7.91
N GLU A 406 23.85 4.36 6.70
CA GLU A 406 23.02 3.16 6.50
C GLU A 406 23.58 1.92 7.23
N ASP A 407 24.87 1.92 7.62
CA ASP A 407 25.47 0.88 8.48
C ASP A 407 26.51 1.46 9.46
N LYS A 408 26.10 1.64 10.72
CA LYS A 408 26.85 1.39 11.99
C LYS A 408 26.28 2.18 13.17
N LEU A 409 25.82 1.45 14.19
CA LEU A 409 25.66 1.98 15.56
C LEU A 409 27.04 2.17 16.21
N LEU A 410 27.70 3.29 15.92
CA LEU A 410 28.87 3.74 16.68
C LEU A 410 28.42 4.35 18.01
N TYR A 411 28.24 3.47 19.00
CA TYR A 411 27.83 3.83 20.36
C TYR A 411 28.81 4.82 21.01
N THR A 412 28.37 6.08 21.13
CA THR A 412 29.02 7.09 21.96
C THR A 412 27.92 7.83 22.70
N ASP A 413 27.88 7.63 24.02
CA ASP A 413 26.85 8.07 24.97
C ASP A 413 25.41 7.54 24.75
N LYS A 414 24.58 7.70 25.80
CA LYS A 414 23.35 6.90 26.00
C LYS A 414 22.08 7.63 25.55
N PRO A 415 21.36 7.15 24.53
CA PRO A 415 19.97 7.54 24.30
C PRO A 415 19.01 6.77 25.23
N ASP A 416 17.88 7.39 25.60
CA ASP A 416 16.79 6.74 26.36
C ASP A 416 16.03 5.75 25.46
N PHE A 417 16.57 4.54 25.34
CA PHE A 417 16.00 3.49 24.49
C PHE A 417 14.79 2.84 25.16
N ARG A 418 13.61 2.94 24.51
CA ARG A 418 12.42 2.16 24.89
C ARG A 418 12.18 1.09 23.83
N MET A 419 12.13 -0.16 24.28
CA MET A 419 11.66 -1.30 23.49
C MET A 419 10.31 -1.76 24.05
N THR A 420 9.34 -1.97 23.16
CA THR A 420 8.06 -2.58 23.52
C THR A 420 7.84 -3.78 22.61
N TRP A 421 7.68 -4.95 23.22
CA TRP A 421 7.17 -6.17 22.59
C TRP A 421 5.69 -6.29 22.91
N THR A 422 4.88 -6.85 22.01
CA THR A 422 3.45 -7.07 22.25
C THR A 422 2.96 -8.25 21.42
N ASP A 423 2.70 -9.36 22.10
CA ASP A 423 2.06 -10.54 21.51
C ASP A 423 0.54 -10.38 21.55
N ILE A 424 -0.16 -10.80 20.48
CA ILE A 424 -1.63 -10.77 20.40
C ILE A 424 -2.12 -12.13 19.87
N SER A 425 -2.97 -12.80 20.65
CA SER A 425 -3.56 -14.11 20.32
C SER A 425 -4.95 -14.26 20.97
N PHE A 426 -5.85 -15.01 20.32
CA PHE A 426 -7.28 -15.09 20.70
C PHE A 426 -7.84 -16.54 20.64
N SER A 427 -8.58 -16.96 21.68
CA SER A 427 -9.49 -18.15 21.74
C SER A 427 -10.29 -18.15 23.07
N PRO A 428 -11.61 -18.44 23.12
CA PRO A 428 -12.32 -18.59 24.41
C PRO A 428 -13.48 -19.64 24.51
N ASP A 429 -13.46 -20.56 25.51
CA ASP A 429 -14.60 -21.40 25.99
C ASP A 429 -15.93 -20.64 26.08
N GLU A 430 -17.14 -21.18 25.86
CA GLU A 430 -17.72 -22.30 25.09
C GLU A 430 -19.27 -21.96 25.15
N LYS A 431 -20.33 -22.63 25.66
CA LYS A 431 -20.79 -23.98 26.12
C LYS A 431 -22.32 -23.98 25.90
N SER A 432 -23.03 -25.04 25.55
CA SER A 432 -22.71 -26.35 24.94
C SER A 432 -24.09 -26.94 24.52
N VAL A 433 -24.42 -28.22 24.81
CA VAL A 433 -25.80 -28.83 24.77
C VAL A 433 -26.42 -28.96 23.35
N ILE A 434 -27.09 -30.04 22.92
CA ILE A 434 -27.30 -31.47 23.26
C ILE A 434 -27.75 -32.10 21.92
N LEU A 435 -27.37 -33.29 21.42
CA LEU A 435 -26.48 -34.40 21.81
C LEU A 435 -25.75 -34.83 20.48
N SER A 436 -24.83 -35.80 20.35
CA SER A 436 -24.36 -36.89 21.22
C SER A 436 -22.92 -37.28 20.86
N VAL A 437 -22.35 -38.29 21.54
CA VAL A 437 -20.90 -38.59 21.53
C VAL A 437 -20.61 -40.08 21.37
N LEU A 438 -19.83 -40.46 20.33
CA LEU A 438 -18.97 -41.64 20.33
C LEU A 438 -17.66 -41.38 19.55
N LYS A 439 -16.53 -42.03 19.90
CA LYS A 439 -15.62 -41.74 21.03
C LYS A 439 -14.41 -42.71 20.95
N GLU A 440 -13.13 -42.37 21.10
CA GLU A 440 -12.38 -41.09 21.17
C GLU A 440 -10.88 -41.42 21.30
N ALA A 441 -9.99 -40.57 20.74
CA ALA A 441 -8.55 -40.56 21.02
C ALA A 441 -7.98 -39.18 20.64
N ASP A 442 -8.17 -38.20 21.53
CA ASP A 442 -7.70 -36.81 21.41
C ASP A 442 -8.34 -35.96 20.30
N ARG A 443 -9.68 -35.79 20.44
CA ARG A 443 -10.62 -34.86 19.74
C ARG A 443 -11.31 -35.42 18.47
N THR A 444 -12.62 -35.18 18.38
CA THR A 444 -13.48 -35.54 17.24
C THR A 444 -14.46 -34.39 16.94
N TYR A 445 -14.79 -34.19 15.66
CA TYR A 445 -15.57 -33.06 15.14
C TYR A 445 -17.03 -33.46 14.86
N THR A 446 -17.94 -32.47 14.82
CA THR A 446 -19.35 -32.67 14.46
C THR A 446 -19.67 -31.96 13.14
N ASN A 447 -20.15 -32.73 12.15
CA ASN A 447 -20.66 -32.22 10.87
C ASN A 447 -22.18 -32.44 10.79
N ALA A 448 -22.87 -31.61 10.00
CA ALA A 448 -24.27 -31.82 9.62
C ALA A 448 -24.42 -31.74 8.10
N ALA A 449 -25.06 -32.73 7.48
CA ALA A 449 -25.26 -32.81 6.03
C ALA A 449 -26.75 -33.06 5.72
N CYS A 450 -27.29 -32.35 4.74
CA CYS A 450 -28.67 -32.50 4.27
C CYS A 450 -28.66 -33.00 2.82
N ILE A 451 -29.09 -34.24 2.60
CA ILE A 451 -29.12 -34.84 1.26
C ILE A 451 -30.51 -34.62 0.65
N ASP A 452 -30.60 -33.75 -0.36
CA ASP A 452 -31.72 -33.72 -1.30
C ASP A 452 -31.47 -34.78 -2.39
N LEU A 453 -32.37 -35.77 -2.47
CA LEU A 453 -32.26 -36.89 -3.42
C LEU A 453 -32.85 -36.58 -4.81
N GLU A 454 -33.56 -35.46 -4.98
CA GLU A 454 -34.17 -35.07 -6.25
C GLU A 454 -33.27 -34.10 -7.04
N LYS A 455 -32.35 -33.39 -6.38
CA LYS A 455 -31.53 -32.32 -7.01
C LYS A 455 -30.04 -32.60 -7.19
N GLY A 456 -29.52 -33.70 -6.63
CA GLY A 456 -28.22 -34.26 -7.02
C GLY A 456 -26.96 -33.51 -6.55
N THR A 457 -27.07 -32.47 -5.73
CA THR A 457 -25.92 -31.74 -5.15
C THR A 457 -26.03 -31.58 -3.63
N LEU A 458 -24.89 -31.75 -2.96
CA LEU A 458 -24.68 -31.57 -1.52
C LEU A 458 -23.38 -30.79 -1.33
N GLN A 459 -23.41 -29.69 -0.60
CA GLN A 459 -22.21 -29.07 -0.03
C GLN A 459 -22.46 -28.67 1.43
N VAL A 460 -21.42 -28.81 2.25
CA VAL A 460 -21.40 -28.45 3.67
C VAL A 460 -20.07 -27.78 3.93
N ILE A 461 -20.10 -26.57 4.48
CA ILE A 461 -18.91 -25.81 4.87
C ILE A 461 -19.09 -25.39 6.33
N THR A 462 -18.12 -25.76 7.16
CA THR A 462 -18.05 -25.43 8.59
C THR A 462 -16.85 -24.51 8.82
N ASP A 463 -17.13 -23.22 9.02
CA ASP A 463 -16.11 -22.19 9.26
C ASP A 463 -16.25 -21.63 10.70
N PRO A 464 -15.21 -21.77 11.56
CA PRO A 464 -15.23 -21.26 12.94
C PRO A 464 -14.69 -19.82 13.08
N SER A 465 -14.25 -19.16 12.00
CA SER A 465 -13.32 -18.01 12.08
C SER A 465 -13.95 -16.63 12.36
N LYS A 466 -14.92 -16.54 13.27
CA LYS A 466 -15.62 -15.28 13.61
C LYS A 466 -15.14 -14.66 14.92
N GLU A 467 -14.72 -13.40 14.88
CA GLU A 467 -14.43 -12.62 16.10
C GLU A 467 -15.71 -12.40 16.94
N GLY A 468 -15.58 -12.56 18.26
CA GLY A 468 -16.65 -12.28 19.22
C GLY A 468 -17.62 -13.43 19.55
N SER A 469 -17.41 -14.64 19.01
CA SER A 469 -18.13 -15.86 19.42
C SER A 469 -17.24 -16.82 20.21
N LEU A 470 -17.86 -17.56 21.13
CA LEU A 470 -17.18 -18.53 22.00
C LEU A 470 -16.93 -19.88 21.30
N ASP A 471 -16.00 -20.68 21.81
CA ASP A 471 -15.54 -21.93 21.21
C ASP A 471 -16.68 -22.92 20.96
N GLY A 472 -16.60 -23.63 19.83
CA GLY A 472 -17.66 -24.51 19.34
C GLY A 472 -18.79 -23.81 18.58
N THR A 473 -18.72 -22.49 18.35
CA THR A 473 -19.68 -21.78 17.48
C THR A 473 -19.41 -22.07 16.00
N TYR A 474 -20.01 -23.13 15.47
CA TYR A 474 -20.02 -23.42 14.03
C TYR A 474 -21.10 -22.58 13.32
N VAL A 475 -20.70 -21.77 12.34
CA VAL A 475 -21.65 -21.09 11.44
C VAL A 475 -21.82 -21.92 10.17
N LEU A 476 -23.02 -22.46 9.97
CA LEU A 476 -23.40 -23.12 8.73
C LEU A 476 -23.82 -22.08 7.69
N PHE A 477 -23.22 -22.15 6.50
CA PHE A 477 -23.60 -21.35 5.33
C PHE A 477 -24.25 -22.25 4.26
N PRO A 478 -25.52 -22.66 4.42
CA PRO A 478 -26.25 -23.30 3.33
C PRO A 478 -26.49 -22.27 2.22
N TRP A 479 -26.15 -22.61 0.99
CA TRP A 479 -26.61 -21.89 -0.19
C TRP A 479 -27.22 -22.88 -1.18
N TYR A 480 -28.10 -22.35 -2.02
CA TYR A 480 -28.72 -23.04 -3.14
C TYR A 480 -28.68 -22.08 -4.33
N ASP A 481 -28.51 -22.61 -5.54
CA ASP A 481 -28.64 -21.87 -6.79
C ASP A 481 -29.68 -22.59 -7.65
N GLU A 482 -30.69 -21.85 -8.10
CA GLU A 482 -31.78 -22.40 -8.93
C GLU A 482 -31.37 -22.44 -10.43
N ASN A 483 -30.29 -21.75 -10.79
CA ASN A 483 -29.87 -21.54 -12.17
C ASN A 483 -29.10 -22.73 -12.75
N THR A 484 -29.82 -23.80 -13.10
CA THR A 484 -29.31 -24.82 -14.02
C THR A 484 -28.92 -24.16 -15.35
N ALA A 485 -27.62 -24.06 -15.62
CA ALA A 485 -27.09 -23.43 -16.83
C ALA A 485 -27.33 -24.32 -18.08
N TYR A 486 -28.49 -24.17 -18.71
CA TYR A 486 -28.80 -24.83 -19.97
C TYR A 486 -27.98 -24.22 -21.12
N PHE A 487 -26.96 -24.95 -21.58
CA PHE A 487 -26.23 -24.64 -22.81
C PHE A 487 -27.11 -24.93 -24.04
N VAL A 488 -28.01 -24.00 -24.37
CA VAL A 488 -28.76 -24.02 -25.64
C VAL A 488 -27.82 -23.59 -26.77
N SER A 489 -27.14 -24.56 -27.37
CA SER A 489 -26.46 -24.35 -28.65
C SER A 489 -27.48 -24.09 -29.75
N ASP A 490 -27.29 -23.03 -30.54
CA ASP A 490 -28.04 -22.84 -31.78
C ASP A 490 -27.68 -23.97 -32.76
N GLN A 491 -28.53 -25.00 -32.78
CA GLN A 491 -28.87 -25.70 -34.02
C GLN A 491 -30.39 -25.94 -34.05
N THR A 492 -31.04 -25.24 -34.99
CA THR A 492 -32.42 -25.45 -35.48
C THR A 492 -33.58 -25.06 -34.55
N GLY A 493 -34.15 -23.87 -34.80
CA GLY A 493 -35.61 -23.75 -34.93
C GLY A 493 -36.37 -22.84 -33.97
N TYR A 494 -36.62 -21.60 -34.44
CA TYR A 494 -37.61 -20.62 -33.94
C TYR A 494 -37.35 -19.93 -32.59
N PRO A 495 -37.74 -18.64 -32.46
CA PRO A 495 -37.53 -17.85 -31.25
C PRO A 495 -38.73 -17.86 -30.31
N ASN A 496 -38.49 -17.59 -29.03
CA ASN A 496 -39.28 -16.65 -28.24
C ASN A 496 -38.47 -16.17 -27.02
N VAL A 497 -38.59 -14.88 -26.69
CA VAL A 497 -37.89 -14.24 -25.55
C VAL A 497 -38.92 -13.94 -24.47
N TYR A 498 -38.73 -14.47 -23.26
CA TYR A 498 -39.38 -13.97 -22.05
C TYR A 498 -38.43 -14.01 -20.86
N SER A 499 -38.68 -13.14 -19.88
CA SER A 499 -37.76 -12.77 -18.80
C SER A 499 -38.12 -13.40 -17.45
N TYR A 500 -37.16 -13.31 -16.52
CA TYR A 500 -37.28 -13.59 -15.08
C TYR A 500 -38.54 -13.03 -14.41
N ASN A 501 -38.96 -13.71 -13.33
CA ASN A 501 -39.16 -13.07 -12.03
C ASN A 501 -38.02 -13.53 -11.10
#